data_AF-A0A165YW91-F1
#
_entry.id   AF-A0A165YW91-F1
#
_cell.length_a   1.000
_cell.length_b   1.000
_cell.length_c   1.000
_cell.angle_alpha   90.00
_cell.angle_beta   90.00
_cell.angle_gamma   90.00
#
_symmetry.space_group_name_H-M   'P 1'
#
loop_
_entity.id
_entity.type
_entity.pdbx_description
1 polymer ?
#
loop_
_entity_poly.entity_id
_entity_poly.type
_entity_poly.pdbx_seq_one_letter_code
_entity_poly.pdbx_strand_id
1 'polypeptide(L)'
;MDRDLAGFLAGFSMMARGNAFLNRLSIGSVSPQIPVLPGAIDGHAPPGGIAKHGRFEGDVSMTRQDFNNGDDVHFQIDLFDEFLTAIAKYGDDDPVTGPKSIVNMKTMQEFKYQRFQEAQAQDRTVSFHASRIASSYNEAAFILTFFANGTTGTLSKQALTSIFQNQTFAPNWFRRSSPGTFGLIVDTAAEVLSPHPIQPGANVRGFYKLDPPSNAVRTSLAI
;
A
#
# COMPACT_ATOMS: atom_id res chain seq x y z
N MET A 1 -10.23 -5.86 10.33
CA MET A 1 -10.35 -6.48 9.01
C MET A 1 -11.42 -7.56 9.09
N ASP A 2 -12.40 -7.54 8.20
CA ASP A 2 -13.45 -8.57 8.12
C ASP A 2 -12.99 -9.76 7.24
N ARG A 3 -13.76 -10.85 7.26
CA ARG A 3 -13.43 -12.12 6.59
C ARG A 3 -13.26 -11.98 5.08
N ASP A 4 -14.06 -11.14 4.42
CA ASP A 4 -14.01 -10.93 2.97
C ASP A 4 -12.64 -10.37 2.54
N LEU A 5 -12.22 -9.27 3.16
CA LEU A 5 -10.94 -8.62 2.92
C LEU A 5 -9.77 -9.47 3.39
N ALA A 6 -9.86 -10.04 4.59
CA ALA A 6 -8.80 -10.91 5.12
C ALA A 6 -8.60 -12.15 4.24
N GLY A 7 -9.69 -12.78 3.81
CA GLY A 7 -9.66 -13.92 2.90
C GLY A 7 -9.07 -13.58 1.54
N PHE A 8 -9.44 -12.42 0.98
CA PHE A 8 -8.86 -11.92 -0.26
C PHE A 8 -7.35 -11.72 -0.13
N LEU A 9 -6.88 -10.97 0.88
CA LEU A 9 -5.45 -10.67 1.04
C LEU A 9 -4.62 -11.93 1.35
N ALA A 10 -5.12 -12.82 2.21
CA ALA A 10 -4.45 -14.08 2.53
C ALA A 10 -4.38 -15.01 1.31
N GLY A 11 -5.48 -15.14 0.55
CA GLY A 11 -5.50 -15.93 -0.68
C GLY A 11 -4.60 -15.36 -1.76
N PHE A 12 -4.68 -14.06 -2.01
CA PHE A 12 -3.85 -13.37 -3.00
C PHE A 12 -2.36 -13.47 -2.66
N SER A 13 -1.97 -13.20 -1.42
CA SER A 13 -0.57 -13.29 -0.99
C SER A 13 -0.03 -14.72 -1.06
N MET A 14 -0.81 -15.73 -0.67
CA MET A 14 -0.43 -17.13 -0.83
C MET A 14 -0.20 -17.50 -2.30
N MET A 15 -1.10 -17.08 -3.20
CA MET A 15 -0.99 -17.38 -4.64
C MET A 15 0.14 -16.60 -5.31
N ALA A 16 0.38 -15.35 -4.91
CA ALA A 16 1.39 -14.49 -5.50
C ALA A 16 2.81 -14.85 -5.05
N ARG A 17 2.97 -15.19 -3.75
CA ARG A 17 4.25 -15.20 -3.04
C ARG A 17 4.41 -16.27 -1.95
N GLY A 18 3.42 -17.15 -1.78
CA GLY A 18 3.47 -18.24 -0.81
C GLY A 18 3.93 -19.57 -1.41
N ASN A 19 3.96 -20.58 -0.54
CA ASN A 19 4.03 -21.98 -0.93
C ASN A 19 2.74 -22.67 -0.47
N ALA A 20 1.78 -22.77 -1.39
CA ALA A 20 0.45 -23.32 -1.10
C ALA A 20 0.48 -24.81 -0.73
N PHE A 21 1.45 -25.58 -1.22
CA PHE A 21 1.61 -27.00 -0.85
C PHE A 21 1.99 -27.17 0.63
N LEU A 22 2.76 -26.22 1.17
CA LEU A 22 3.13 -26.20 2.59
C LEU A 22 2.19 -25.34 3.43
N ASN A 23 1.24 -24.65 2.79
CA ASN A 23 0.40 -23.63 3.40
C ASN A 23 1.22 -22.60 4.21
N ARG A 24 2.32 -22.10 3.62
CA ARG A 24 3.23 -21.15 4.28
C ARG A 24 3.50 -19.94 3.40
N LEU A 25 3.53 -18.78 4.03
CA LEU A 25 3.85 -17.49 3.43
C LEU A 25 4.79 -16.73 4.37
N SER A 26 5.83 -16.11 3.82
CA SER A 26 6.64 -15.14 4.55
C SER A 26 6.01 -13.76 4.42
N ILE A 27 5.84 -13.06 5.54
CA ILE A 27 5.40 -11.65 5.56
C ILE A 27 6.54 -10.67 5.27
N GLY A 28 7.75 -11.17 5.06
CA GLY A 28 8.91 -10.39 4.61
C GLY A 28 9.54 -11.07 3.39
N SER A 29 10.86 -11.17 3.40
CA SER A 29 11.66 -11.72 2.30
C SER A 29 11.71 -13.26 2.30
N VAL A 30 12.61 -13.83 1.48
CA VAL A 30 12.90 -15.27 1.40
C VAL A 30 13.10 -15.87 2.79
N SER A 31 12.46 -17.03 3.04
CA SER A 31 12.64 -17.82 4.26
C SER A 31 13.07 -19.25 3.92
N PRO A 32 14.04 -19.83 4.64
CA PRO A 32 14.42 -21.24 4.46
C PRO A 32 13.29 -22.21 4.82
N GLN A 33 12.26 -21.76 5.53
CA GLN A 33 11.09 -22.57 5.88
C GLN A 33 10.09 -22.70 4.71
N ILE A 34 10.33 -21.98 3.61
CA ILE A 34 9.47 -21.87 2.44
C ILE A 34 10.34 -22.09 1.19
N PRO A 35 10.59 -23.37 0.82
CA PRO A 35 11.41 -23.70 -0.34
C PRO A 35 10.71 -23.34 -1.66
N VAL A 36 11.47 -23.47 -2.75
CA VAL A 36 10.99 -23.39 -4.13
C VAL A 36 9.75 -24.26 -4.32
N LEU A 37 8.75 -23.73 -5.02
CA LEU A 37 7.55 -24.49 -5.37
C LEU A 37 7.91 -25.70 -6.24
N PRO A 38 7.28 -26.87 -6.02
CA PRO A 38 7.44 -28.01 -6.92
C PRO A 38 7.22 -27.60 -8.38
N GLY A 39 8.11 -28.05 -9.27
CA GLY A 39 8.09 -27.69 -10.69
C GLY A 39 8.61 -26.29 -11.02
N ALA A 40 9.15 -25.54 -10.04
CA ALA A 40 9.73 -24.20 -10.24
C ALA A 40 8.77 -23.23 -10.96
N ILE A 41 7.47 -23.30 -10.63
CA ILE A 41 6.42 -22.50 -11.28
C ILE A 41 6.59 -20.98 -11.11
N ASP A 42 7.36 -20.56 -10.10
CA ASP A 42 7.74 -19.15 -9.86
C ASP A 42 9.24 -18.89 -10.14
N GLY A 43 9.85 -19.75 -10.97
CA GLY A 43 11.28 -19.77 -11.25
C GLY A 43 12.07 -20.64 -10.27
N HIS A 44 13.39 -20.64 -10.43
CA HIS A 44 14.32 -21.46 -9.63
C HIS A 44 14.57 -20.90 -8.22
N ALA A 45 14.07 -19.70 -7.92
CA ALA A 45 14.19 -19.08 -6.62
C ALA A 45 12.97 -19.40 -5.73
N PRO A 46 13.12 -19.39 -4.39
CA PRO A 46 11.97 -19.45 -3.49
C PRO A 46 10.94 -18.34 -3.78
N PRO A 47 9.68 -18.51 -3.35
CA PRO A 47 8.61 -17.53 -3.60
C PRO A 47 8.91 -16.10 -3.11
N GLY A 48 9.83 -15.96 -2.16
CA GLY A 48 10.36 -14.66 -1.71
C GLY A 48 9.48 -13.89 -0.72
N GLY A 49 8.29 -14.40 -0.41
CA GLY A 49 7.36 -13.74 0.52
C GLY A 49 6.78 -12.45 -0.07
N ILE A 50 5.96 -11.75 0.72
CA ILE A 50 5.26 -10.56 0.23
C ILE A 50 6.20 -9.42 -0.14
N ALA A 51 7.44 -9.42 0.35
CA ALA A 51 8.46 -8.41 0.04
C ALA A 51 9.12 -8.57 -1.34
N LYS A 52 8.87 -9.68 -2.07
CA LYS A 52 9.45 -9.85 -3.42
C LYS A 52 8.69 -8.98 -4.42
N HIS A 53 9.39 -7.99 -4.98
CA HIS A 53 8.90 -7.04 -5.97
C HIS A 53 8.13 -7.64 -7.15
N GLY A 54 7.10 -6.91 -7.61
CA GLY A 54 6.43 -7.11 -8.90
C GLY A 54 5.17 -7.97 -8.89
N ARG A 55 4.61 -8.34 -7.73
CA ARG A 55 3.28 -8.97 -7.65
C ARG A 55 2.45 -8.45 -6.49
N PHE A 56 2.94 -8.61 -5.27
CA PHE A 56 2.30 -8.07 -4.06
C PHE A 56 2.93 -6.72 -3.73
N GLU A 57 4.21 -6.73 -3.37
CA GLU A 57 5.06 -5.53 -3.34
C GLU A 57 5.14 -4.92 -4.74
N GLY A 58 5.16 -3.58 -4.79
CA GLY A 58 5.56 -2.80 -5.94
C GLY A 58 5.81 -1.33 -5.59
N ASP A 59 6.28 -0.59 -6.58
CA ASP A 59 6.71 0.80 -6.44
C ASP A 59 5.62 1.75 -5.92
N VAL A 60 6.04 2.97 -5.59
CA VAL A 60 5.18 4.06 -5.06
C VAL A 60 4.63 3.73 -3.67
N SER A 61 5.43 3.01 -2.89
CA SER A 61 5.17 2.78 -1.46
C SER A 61 5.26 4.09 -0.67
N MET A 62 4.51 4.18 0.42
CA MET A 62 4.42 5.40 1.24
C MET A 62 5.63 5.59 2.18
N THR A 63 6.28 4.52 2.60
CA THR A 63 7.39 4.57 3.59
C THR A 63 8.54 3.62 3.27
N ARG A 64 8.55 3.04 2.06
CA ARG A 64 9.58 2.13 1.51
C ARG A 64 10.03 2.71 0.17
N GLN A 65 11.32 2.60 -0.16
CA GLN A 65 11.84 3.04 -1.46
C GLN A 65 11.34 2.11 -2.58
N ASP A 66 11.44 2.55 -3.83
CA ASP A 66 11.11 1.71 -4.98
C ASP A 66 12.24 0.70 -5.23
N PHE A 67 11.90 -0.48 -5.76
CA PHE A 67 12.82 -1.62 -5.86
C PHE A 67 14.11 -1.31 -6.62
N ASN A 68 14.02 -0.49 -7.68
CA ASN A 68 15.19 -0.15 -8.50
C ASN A 68 16.04 0.98 -7.91
N ASN A 69 15.53 1.67 -6.89
CA ASN A 69 16.13 2.87 -6.32
C ASN A 69 16.63 2.70 -4.88
N GLY A 70 16.30 1.59 -4.21
CA GLY A 70 16.81 1.34 -2.88
C GLY A 70 16.14 0.17 -2.16
N ASP A 71 15.82 0.38 -0.88
CA ASP A 71 15.28 -0.65 0.00
C ASP A 71 13.74 -0.59 0.04
N ASP A 72 13.13 -1.55 -0.67
CA ASP A 72 11.68 -1.73 -0.82
C ASP A 72 11.02 -2.49 0.35
N VAL A 73 11.80 -2.89 1.35
CA VAL A 73 11.33 -3.74 2.46
C VAL A 73 11.28 -2.97 3.77
N HIS A 74 12.38 -2.31 4.13
CA HIS A 74 12.52 -1.69 5.43
C HIS A 74 11.95 -0.26 5.46
N PHE A 75 11.52 0.15 6.65
CA PHE A 75 11.04 1.50 6.89
C PHE A 75 12.11 2.54 6.55
N GLN A 76 11.73 3.56 5.77
CA GLN A 76 12.58 4.67 5.35
C GLN A 76 12.16 5.95 6.06
N ILE A 77 13.05 6.49 6.89
CA ILE A 77 12.75 7.67 7.69
C ILE A 77 12.47 8.90 6.82
N ASP A 78 13.21 9.09 5.73
CA ASP A 78 13.05 10.27 4.86
C ASP A 78 11.64 10.30 4.21
N LEU A 79 11.16 9.15 3.71
CA LEU A 79 9.80 9.03 3.14
C LEU A 79 8.73 9.21 4.21
N PHE A 80 9.00 8.78 5.45
CA PHE A 80 8.09 9.04 6.55
C PHE A 80 8.07 10.51 6.94
N ASP A 81 9.20 11.20 6.92
CA ASP A 81 9.29 12.64 7.18
C ASP A 81 8.53 13.46 6.12
N GLU A 82 8.52 13.03 4.86
CA GLU A 82 7.63 13.57 3.82
C GLU A 82 6.15 13.39 4.20
N PHE A 83 5.77 12.20 4.68
CA PHE A 83 4.40 11.96 5.14
C PHE A 83 4.05 12.85 6.34
N LEU A 84 4.97 13.02 7.29
CA LEU A 84 4.80 13.94 8.42
C LEU A 84 4.68 15.40 7.97
N THR A 85 5.37 15.78 6.90
CA THR A 85 5.27 17.11 6.30
C THR A 85 3.91 17.31 5.62
N ALA A 86 3.38 16.29 4.95
CA ALA A 86 2.03 16.33 4.41
C ALA A 86 0.97 16.50 5.52
N ILE A 87 1.13 15.82 6.66
CA ILE A 87 0.26 16.00 7.83
C ILE A 87 0.35 17.43 8.37
N ALA A 88 1.56 17.97 8.50
CA ALA A 88 1.77 19.35 8.96
C ALA A 88 1.07 20.38 8.04
N LYS A 89 0.95 20.08 6.75
CA LYS A 89 0.32 20.96 5.76
C LYS A 89 -1.20 20.80 5.70
N TYR A 90 -1.69 19.57 5.73
CA TYR A 90 -3.08 19.25 5.37
C TYR A 90 -3.89 18.59 6.49
N GLY A 91 -3.25 18.14 7.56
CA GLY A 91 -3.90 17.45 8.67
C GLY A 91 -4.90 18.34 9.43
N ASP A 92 -5.65 17.70 10.31
CA ASP A 92 -6.59 18.38 11.20
C ASP A 92 -5.96 18.68 12.56
N ASP A 93 -6.51 19.68 13.24
CA ASP A 93 -6.16 20.02 14.60
C ASP A 93 -6.87 19.08 15.58
N ASP A 94 -6.22 18.78 16.70
CA ASP A 94 -6.81 17.99 17.78
C ASP A 94 -6.56 18.66 19.13
N PRO A 95 -7.57 18.73 20.01
CA PRO A 95 -7.42 19.36 21.33
C PRO A 95 -6.36 18.69 22.24
N VAL A 96 -6.01 17.43 21.99
CA VAL A 96 -5.07 16.64 22.79
C VAL A 96 -3.68 16.63 22.15
N THR A 97 -3.60 16.40 20.84
CA THR A 97 -2.31 16.27 20.12
C THR A 97 -1.85 17.54 19.41
N GLY A 98 -2.65 18.61 19.44
CA GLY A 98 -2.30 19.94 18.94
C GLY A 98 -2.69 20.19 17.48
N PRO A 99 -2.30 21.33 16.91
CA PRO A 99 -2.62 21.67 15.53
C PRO A 99 -1.94 20.71 14.54
N LYS A 100 -2.60 20.45 13.41
CA LYS A 100 -2.06 19.63 12.30
C LYS A 100 -1.45 18.30 12.77
N SER A 101 -2.17 17.62 13.64
CA SER A 101 -1.70 16.42 14.33
C SER A 101 -2.50 15.16 13.98
N ILE A 102 -3.62 15.30 13.25
CA ILE A 102 -4.47 14.20 12.80
C ILE A 102 -4.32 13.98 11.31
N VAL A 103 -4.14 12.72 10.91
CA VAL A 103 -4.16 12.29 9.52
C VAL A 103 -5.61 12.31 9.03
N ASN A 104 -5.85 13.00 7.92
CA ASN A 104 -7.17 13.09 7.29
C ASN A 104 -7.11 12.67 5.81
N MET A 105 -8.28 12.64 5.16
CA MET A 105 -8.40 12.27 3.74
C MET A 105 -7.55 13.15 2.84
N LYS A 106 -7.57 14.48 3.05
CA LYS A 106 -6.81 15.44 2.23
C LYS A 106 -5.31 15.20 2.31
N THR A 107 -4.80 14.91 3.50
CA THR A 107 -3.39 14.54 3.71
C THR A 107 -3.02 13.36 2.83
N MET A 108 -3.85 12.32 2.82
CA MET A 108 -3.56 11.10 2.07
C MET A 108 -3.67 11.31 0.56
N GLN A 109 -4.66 12.07 0.09
CA GLN A 109 -4.83 12.45 -1.32
C GLN A 109 -3.59 13.15 -1.88
N GLU A 110 -3.09 14.16 -1.16
CA GLU A 110 -1.94 14.94 -1.58
C GLU A 110 -0.63 14.15 -1.47
N PHE A 111 -0.44 13.42 -0.36
CA PHE A 111 0.77 12.64 -0.15
C PHE A 111 0.90 11.50 -1.16
N LYS A 112 -0.18 10.77 -1.46
CA LYS A 112 -0.12 9.69 -2.46
C LYS A 112 0.21 10.19 -3.85
N TYR A 113 -0.33 11.34 -4.25
CA TYR A 113 -0.01 11.94 -5.53
C TYR A 113 1.45 12.42 -5.57
N GLN A 114 1.92 13.07 -4.51
CA GLN A 114 3.34 13.47 -4.37
C GLN A 114 4.27 12.26 -4.54
N ARG A 115 4.00 11.14 -3.84
CA ARG A 115 4.81 9.91 -3.94
C ARG A 115 4.89 9.38 -5.36
N PHE A 116 3.78 9.44 -6.11
CA PHE A 116 3.77 9.05 -7.52
C PHE A 116 4.63 9.98 -8.39
N GLN A 117 4.51 11.30 -8.20
CA GLN A 117 5.32 12.27 -8.96
C GLN A 117 6.82 12.09 -8.70
N GLU A 118 7.20 11.85 -7.44
CA GLU A 118 8.58 11.58 -7.04
C GLU A 118 9.12 10.29 -7.66
N ALA A 119 8.36 9.19 -7.56
CA ALA A 119 8.73 7.91 -8.16
C ALA A 119 8.89 8.04 -9.68
N GLN A 120 7.97 8.74 -10.35
CA GLN A 120 8.06 9.03 -11.78
C GLN A 120 9.30 9.87 -12.13
N ALA A 121 9.72 10.79 -11.28
CA ALA A 121 10.89 11.64 -11.53
C ALA A 121 12.21 10.91 -11.23
N GLN A 122 12.24 10.02 -10.25
CA GLN A 122 13.47 9.44 -9.69
C GLN A 122 13.76 8.02 -10.21
N ASP A 123 12.75 7.15 -10.34
CA ASP A 123 12.92 5.78 -10.82
C ASP A 123 12.71 5.72 -12.34
N ARG A 124 13.79 5.43 -13.08
CA ARG A 124 13.77 5.33 -14.56
C ARG A 124 12.94 4.17 -15.11
N THR A 125 12.46 3.31 -14.21
CA THR A 125 11.77 2.05 -14.44
C THR A 125 10.53 1.86 -13.56
N VAL A 126 10.06 2.91 -12.84
CA VAL A 126 8.86 2.82 -11.98
C VAL A 126 7.73 2.11 -12.69
N SER A 127 7.08 1.17 -12.01
CA SER A 127 5.93 0.43 -12.51
C SER A 127 4.70 0.73 -11.66
N PHE A 128 3.68 1.31 -12.28
CA PHE A 128 2.43 1.65 -11.62
C PHE A 128 1.22 1.25 -12.47
N HIS A 129 1.18 -0.04 -12.81
CA HIS A 129 0.08 -0.67 -13.53
C HIS A 129 -1.20 -0.71 -12.69
N ALA A 130 -2.34 -0.98 -13.33
CA ALA A 130 -3.67 -0.90 -12.72
C ALA A 130 -3.79 -1.68 -11.39
N SER A 131 -3.20 -2.88 -11.31
CA SER A 131 -3.21 -3.68 -10.08
C SER A 131 -2.39 -3.05 -8.96
N ARG A 132 -1.25 -2.42 -9.28
CA ARG A 132 -0.41 -1.73 -8.29
C ARG A 132 -1.04 -0.41 -7.85
N ILE A 133 -1.68 0.34 -8.76
CA ILE A 133 -2.49 1.51 -8.39
C ILE A 133 -3.56 1.08 -7.38
N ALA A 134 -4.32 0.03 -7.70
CA ALA A 134 -5.36 -0.47 -6.80
C ALA A 134 -4.80 -0.87 -5.42
N SER A 135 -3.72 -1.67 -5.36
CA SER A 135 -3.13 -2.06 -4.08
C SER A 135 -2.55 -0.87 -3.31
N SER A 136 -1.84 0.02 -3.97
CA SER A 136 -1.19 1.18 -3.37
C SER A 136 -2.18 2.19 -2.76
N TYR A 137 -3.35 2.38 -3.38
CA TYR A 137 -4.42 3.21 -2.83
C TYR A 137 -5.27 2.47 -1.78
N ASN A 138 -5.42 1.15 -1.89
CA ASN A 138 -6.01 0.34 -0.81
C ASN A 138 -5.13 0.36 0.46
N GLU A 139 -3.81 0.38 0.31
CA GLU A 139 -2.86 0.55 1.43
C GLU A 139 -3.02 1.91 2.11
N ALA A 140 -3.23 2.98 1.34
CA ALA A 140 -3.57 4.30 1.87
C ALA A 140 -4.89 4.30 2.65
N ALA A 141 -5.90 3.59 2.14
CA ALA A 141 -7.16 3.37 2.84
C ALA A 141 -6.98 2.54 4.12
N PHE A 142 -6.07 1.56 4.16
CA PHE A 142 -5.76 0.84 5.40
C PHE A 142 -5.24 1.78 6.49
N ILE A 143 -4.41 2.77 6.15
CA ILE A 143 -3.93 3.74 7.14
C ILE A 143 -5.10 4.51 7.72
N LEU A 144 -5.96 5.10 6.88
CA LEU A 144 -7.10 5.90 7.34
C LEU A 144 -8.12 5.09 8.14
N THR A 145 -8.36 3.84 7.76
CA THR A 145 -9.46 3.04 8.31
C THR A 145 -9.03 2.11 9.44
N PHE A 146 -7.82 1.55 9.38
CA PHE A 146 -7.33 0.53 10.31
C PHE A 146 -6.35 1.07 11.33
N PHE A 147 -5.67 2.20 11.10
CA PHE A 147 -4.78 2.76 12.11
C PHE A 147 -5.44 3.83 12.97
N ALA A 148 -6.58 4.38 12.53
CA ALA A 148 -7.41 5.23 13.39
C ALA A 148 -7.84 4.48 14.67
N ASN A 149 -7.84 5.20 15.79
CA ASN A 149 -8.29 4.65 17.05
C ASN A 149 -9.80 4.41 17.01
N GLY A 150 -10.24 3.20 17.34
CA GLY A 150 -11.64 2.77 17.26
C GLY A 150 -12.60 3.49 18.20
N THR A 151 -12.10 4.21 19.22
CA THR A 151 -12.96 5.00 20.13
C THR A 151 -13.11 6.45 19.68
N THR A 152 -12.09 7.06 19.09
CA THR A 152 -12.12 8.46 18.65
C THR A 152 -12.40 8.61 17.16
N GLY A 153 -12.16 7.57 16.36
CA GLY A 153 -12.21 7.62 14.90
C GLY A 153 -11.05 8.38 14.26
N THR A 154 -10.03 8.78 15.05
CA THR A 154 -8.92 9.62 14.58
C THR A 154 -7.59 8.87 14.61
N LEU A 155 -6.70 9.23 13.69
CA LEU A 155 -5.33 8.75 13.61
C LEU A 155 -4.38 9.91 13.89
N SER A 156 -3.77 9.93 15.08
CA SER A 156 -2.78 10.95 15.40
C SER A 156 -1.43 10.63 14.76
N LYS A 157 -0.63 11.67 14.50
CA LYS A 157 0.76 11.56 14.07
C LYS A 157 1.57 10.65 15.00
N GLN A 158 1.35 10.75 16.32
CA GLN A 158 2.04 9.89 17.30
C GLN A 158 1.69 8.41 17.13
N ALA A 159 0.41 8.09 16.92
CA ALA A 159 -0.02 6.72 16.66
C ALA A 159 0.51 6.19 15.32
N LEU A 160 0.50 7.02 14.29
CA LEU A 160 1.10 6.72 12.99
C LEU A 160 2.60 6.40 13.12
N THR A 161 3.36 7.23 13.85
CA THR A 161 4.79 7.02 14.11
C THR A 161 5.02 5.70 14.83
N SER A 162 4.26 5.40 15.88
CA SER A 162 4.37 4.12 16.61
C SER A 162 4.18 2.91 15.67
N ILE A 163 3.16 2.97 14.81
CA ILE A 163 2.83 1.86 13.92
C ILE A 163 3.90 1.68 12.83
N PHE A 164 4.37 2.77 12.20
CA PHE A 164 5.33 2.66 11.10
C PHE A 164 6.77 2.42 11.55
N GLN A 165 7.24 3.14 12.58
CA GLN A 165 8.63 3.05 13.04
C GLN A 165 8.83 1.85 13.96
N ASN A 166 7.91 1.64 14.90
CA ASN A 166 8.11 0.64 15.95
C ASN A 166 7.35 -0.66 15.65
N GLN A 167 6.46 -0.67 14.66
CA GLN A 167 5.55 -1.79 14.38
C GLN A 167 4.70 -2.15 15.61
N THR A 168 4.31 -1.13 16.38
CA THR A 168 3.50 -1.28 17.60
C THR A 168 2.31 -0.33 17.57
N PHE A 169 1.17 -0.79 18.08
CA PHE A 169 0.04 0.10 18.33
C PHE A 169 0.39 1.06 19.48
N ALA A 170 -0.06 2.32 19.37
CA ALA A 170 0.14 3.29 20.43
C ALA A 170 -0.63 2.91 21.72
N PRO A 171 -0.20 3.41 22.89
CA PRO A 171 -0.96 3.24 24.12
C PRO A 171 -2.43 3.68 23.96
N ASN A 172 -3.36 2.91 24.53
CA ASN A 172 -4.80 3.15 24.44
C ASN A 172 -5.35 3.19 23.00
N TRP A 173 -4.64 2.60 22.03
CA TRP A 173 -5.20 2.34 20.72
C TRP A 173 -6.18 1.17 20.79
N PHE A 174 -7.41 1.40 20.34
CA PHE A 174 -8.42 0.35 20.23
C PHE A 174 -8.65 0.03 18.77
N ARG A 175 -8.82 -1.25 18.45
CA ARG A 175 -9.33 -1.62 17.13
C ARG A 175 -10.71 -1.00 16.93
N ARG A 176 -10.94 -0.49 15.73
CA ARG A 176 -12.26 -0.20 15.16
C ARG A 176 -13.34 -1.22 15.55
N SER A 177 -14.51 -0.71 15.94
CA SER A 177 -15.65 -1.48 16.44
C SER A 177 -16.51 -2.11 15.34
N SER A 178 -16.46 -1.58 14.12
CA SER A 178 -17.17 -2.12 12.94
C SER A 178 -16.29 -3.05 12.09
N PRO A 179 -16.86 -3.97 11.29
CA PRO A 179 -16.10 -4.82 10.36
C PRO A 179 -15.44 -4.02 9.23
N GLY A 180 -14.23 -4.43 8.83
CA GLY A 180 -13.40 -3.71 7.85
C GLY A 180 -13.42 -4.48 6.56
N THR A 181 -14.46 -4.22 5.78
CA THR A 181 -14.82 -5.01 4.59
C THR A 181 -13.99 -4.62 3.39
N PHE A 182 -14.03 -5.46 2.36
CA PHE A 182 -13.37 -5.18 1.09
C PHE A 182 -13.93 -3.91 0.44
N GLY A 183 -15.27 -3.77 0.43
CA GLY A 183 -15.96 -2.60 -0.11
C GLY A 183 -15.53 -1.30 0.56
N LEU A 184 -15.48 -1.26 1.90
CA LEU A 184 -15.03 -0.07 2.65
C LEU A 184 -13.65 0.42 2.19
N ILE A 185 -12.72 -0.51 1.99
CA ILE A 185 -11.36 -0.17 1.59
C ILE A 185 -11.32 0.33 0.15
N VAL A 186 -12.03 -0.33 -0.77
CA VAL A 186 -12.09 0.10 -2.18
C VAL A 186 -12.73 1.49 -2.31
N ASP A 187 -13.82 1.75 -1.58
CA ASP A 187 -14.50 3.04 -1.61
C ASP A 187 -13.60 4.16 -1.05
N THR A 188 -12.94 3.89 0.08
CA THR A 188 -11.98 4.84 0.69
C THR A 188 -10.79 5.08 -0.25
N ALA A 189 -10.27 4.04 -0.89
CA ALA A 189 -9.17 4.15 -1.85
C ALA A 189 -9.55 4.97 -3.08
N ALA A 190 -10.78 4.81 -3.59
CA ALA A 190 -11.30 5.63 -4.67
C ALA A 190 -11.42 7.10 -4.27
N GLU A 191 -11.81 7.40 -3.02
CA GLU A 191 -11.84 8.77 -2.49
C GLU A 191 -10.44 9.38 -2.41
N VAL A 192 -9.43 8.60 -1.99
CA VAL A 192 -8.02 9.02 -1.98
C VAL A 192 -7.51 9.30 -3.40
N LEU A 193 -7.90 8.50 -4.40
CA LEU A 193 -7.47 8.66 -5.79
C LEU A 193 -8.20 9.81 -6.51
N SER A 194 -9.43 10.12 -6.11
CA SER A 194 -10.35 10.99 -6.86
C SER A 194 -9.82 12.38 -7.25
N PRO A 195 -9.03 13.12 -6.43
CA PRO A 195 -8.59 14.46 -6.80
C PRO A 195 -7.45 14.44 -7.82
N HIS A 196 -6.68 13.35 -7.86
CA HIS A 196 -5.50 13.18 -8.71
C HIS A 196 -5.53 11.79 -9.37
N PRO A 197 -6.44 11.54 -10.33
CA PRO A 197 -6.51 10.24 -10.99
C PRO A 197 -5.23 9.91 -11.74
N ILE A 198 -4.70 8.71 -11.54
CA ILE A 198 -3.47 8.23 -12.17
C ILE A 198 -3.81 7.21 -13.24
N GLN A 199 -3.22 7.37 -14.42
CA GLN A 199 -3.33 6.39 -15.49
C GLN A 199 -2.26 5.29 -15.33
N PRO A 200 -2.64 4.01 -15.50
CA PRO A 200 -1.69 2.89 -15.47
C PRO A 200 -0.56 3.06 -16.46
N GLY A 201 0.67 2.71 -16.05
CA GLY A 201 1.83 2.80 -16.91
C GLY A 201 3.13 2.47 -16.19
N ALA A 202 4.23 2.72 -16.89
CA ALA A 202 5.58 2.57 -16.34
C ALA A 202 6.55 3.54 -17.01
N ASN A 203 7.63 3.88 -16.31
CA ASN A 203 8.72 4.61 -16.93
C ASN A 203 9.49 3.71 -17.90
N VAL A 204 9.67 4.19 -19.13
CA VAL A 204 10.55 3.60 -20.14
C VAL A 204 11.67 4.59 -20.41
N ARG A 205 12.85 4.31 -19.86
CA ARG A 205 14.03 5.19 -19.92
C ARG A 205 13.78 6.56 -19.27
N GLY A 206 13.00 6.60 -18.18
CA GLY A 206 12.66 7.83 -17.46
C GLY A 206 11.47 8.63 -18.02
N PHE A 207 10.77 8.10 -19.03
CA PHE A 207 9.54 8.71 -19.53
C PHE A 207 8.35 7.81 -19.23
N TYR A 208 7.33 8.33 -18.56
CA TYR A 208 6.15 7.57 -18.19
C TYR A 208 5.31 7.26 -19.42
N LYS A 209 5.24 5.97 -19.77
CA LYS A 209 4.44 5.45 -20.86
C LYS A 209 3.21 4.78 -20.30
N LEU A 210 2.07 5.19 -20.81
CA LEU A 210 0.78 4.60 -20.45
C LEU A 210 0.70 3.16 -20.94
N ASP A 211 0.04 2.33 -20.14
CA ASP A 211 -0.37 1.00 -20.57
C ASP A 211 -1.36 1.11 -21.74
N PRO A 212 -1.34 0.14 -22.67
CA PRO A 212 -2.40 0.06 -23.67
C PRO A 212 -3.77 -0.07 -22.97
N PRO A 213 -4.85 0.44 -23.60
CA PRO A 213 -6.20 0.28 -23.06
C PRO A 213 -6.47 -1.20 -22.74
N SER A 214 -6.99 -1.47 -21.54
CA SER A 214 -7.37 -2.83 -21.18
C SER A 214 -8.44 -3.35 -22.14
N ASN A 215 -8.15 -4.44 -22.84
CA ASN A 215 -9.12 -5.11 -23.71
C ASN A 215 -10.31 -5.69 -22.93
N ALA A 216 -10.24 -5.74 -21.59
CA ALA A 216 -11.30 -6.28 -20.73
C ALA A 216 -12.59 -5.45 -20.73
N VAL A 217 -12.57 -4.21 -21.23
CA VAL A 217 -13.75 -3.33 -21.26
C VAL A 217 -14.48 -3.36 -22.62
N ARG A 218 -13.98 -4.09 -23.63
CA ARG A 218 -14.59 -4.12 -24.97
C ARG A 218 -15.72 -5.14 -25.16
N THR A 219 -16.08 -5.94 -24.14
CA THR A 219 -17.06 -7.04 -24.27
C THR A 219 -18.40 -6.83 -23.57
N SER A 220 -18.70 -5.65 -23.01
CA SER A 220 -19.99 -5.39 -22.33
C SER A 220 -20.95 -4.44 -23.06
N LEU A 221 -20.72 -4.14 -24.35
CA LEU A 221 -21.62 -3.31 -25.17
C LEU A 221 -22.04 -4.01 -26.48
N ALA A 222 -22.36 -5.30 -26.37
CA ALA A 222 -23.14 -6.01 -27.37
C ALA A 222 -24.03 -7.04 -26.65
N ILE A 223 -25.21 -6.60 -26.23
CA ILE A 223 -26.56 -7.21 -26.35
C ILE A 223 -27.54 -6.22 -25.72
#